data_AF-A0A1Q5A9Q2-F1
#
_entry.id   AF-A0A1Q5A9Q2-F1
#
_cell.length_a   1.000
_cell.length_b   1.000
_cell.length_c   1.000
_cell.angle_alpha   90.00
_cell.angle_beta   90.00
_cell.angle_gamma   90.00
#
_symmetry.space_group_name_H-M   'P 1'
#
loop_
_entity.id
_entity.type
_entity.pdbx_description
1 polymer ?
#
loop_
_entity_poly.entity_id
_entity_poly.type
_entity_poly.pdbx_seq_one_letter_code
_entity_poly.pdbx_strand_id
1 'polypeptide(L)'
;MSPGVFGPPERFRPANPESWREIEFWAGLELPRDYKRFVDGYGDAVVFRHLFIAHPEGADPLLKVMQEERQTFLAGEEGASDVAPSESSGMGGFLPWAYHDFNGDVCLLVPPSADNLDWSVAVSFRQCPEVQIFPGGVTEFLQDLAQGEFPRGWPRVGFDWASAEGSPLI
;
A
#
# COMPACT_ATOMS: atom_id res chain seq x y z
N MET A 1 5.71 -18.13 -6.24
CA MET A 1 4.43 -17.73 -6.84
C MET A 1 4.44 -18.29 -8.25
N SER A 2 3.38 -19.00 -8.67
CA SER A 2 3.15 -19.20 -10.10
C SER A 2 3.03 -17.83 -10.77
N PRO A 3 3.39 -17.64 -12.05
CA PRO A 3 3.27 -16.36 -12.78
C PRO A 3 1.80 -16.00 -13.06
N GLY A 4 0.93 -16.24 -12.08
CA GLY A 4 -0.49 -15.97 -12.13
C GLY A 4 -0.75 -14.48 -12.10
N VAL A 5 -1.76 -14.09 -12.88
CA VAL A 5 -2.44 -12.79 -13.03
C VAL A 5 -1.60 -11.52 -13.24
N PHE A 6 -0.42 -11.41 -12.63
CA PHE A 6 0.50 -10.27 -12.71
C PHE A 6 1.60 -10.41 -13.79
N GLY A 7 1.80 -11.61 -14.34
CA GLY A 7 2.91 -11.88 -15.27
C GLY A 7 4.23 -12.17 -14.56
N PRO A 8 5.38 -12.08 -15.26
CA PRO A 8 6.71 -12.13 -14.63
C PRO A 8 7.02 -10.81 -13.91
N PRO A 9 7.90 -10.81 -12.89
CA PRO A 9 8.41 -9.58 -12.30
C PRO A 9 9.04 -8.67 -13.35
N GLU A 10 8.71 -7.38 -13.31
CA GLU A 10 9.17 -6.37 -14.27
C GLU A 10 10.41 -5.62 -13.77
N ARG A 11 10.69 -5.65 -12.46
CA ARG A 11 11.93 -5.11 -11.86
C ARG A 11 13.02 -6.18 -11.81
N PHE A 12 14.23 -5.84 -12.26
CA PHE A 12 15.33 -6.80 -12.38
C PHE A 12 16.00 -7.12 -11.04
N ARG A 13 16.03 -6.16 -10.11
CA ARG A 13 16.64 -6.35 -8.78
C ARG A 13 15.65 -6.05 -7.66
N PRO A 14 15.60 -6.93 -6.64
CA PRO A 14 14.91 -6.64 -5.40
C PRO A 14 15.63 -5.51 -4.65
N ALA A 15 14.95 -4.91 -3.67
CA ALA A 15 15.57 -3.88 -2.84
C ALA A 15 16.72 -4.44 -1.99
N ASN A 16 17.67 -3.58 -1.66
CA ASN A 16 18.66 -3.87 -0.64
C ASN A 16 17.98 -4.23 0.71
N PRO A 17 18.37 -5.34 1.37
CA PRO A 17 17.85 -5.70 2.69
C PRO A 17 17.94 -4.59 3.75
N GLU A 18 18.95 -3.71 3.68
CA GLU A 18 19.07 -2.57 4.60
C GLU A 18 17.95 -1.54 4.40
N SER A 19 17.51 -1.31 3.16
CA SER A 19 16.39 -0.41 2.87
C SER A 19 15.08 -0.93 3.47
N TRP A 20 14.85 -2.25 3.40
CA TRP A 20 13.70 -2.87 4.08
C TRP A 20 13.81 -2.77 5.61
N ARG A 21 15.01 -2.98 6.18
CA ARG A 21 15.24 -2.85 7.62
C ARG A 21 14.95 -1.44 8.13
N GLU A 22 15.34 -0.41 7.38
CA GLU A 22 15.05 0.98 7.72
C GLU A 22 13.54 1.25 7.77
N ILE A 23 12.81 0.75 6.77
CA ILE A 23 11.34 0.86 6.72
C ILE A 23 10.69 0.14 7.89
N GLU A 24 11.10 -1.09 8.19
CA GLU A 24 10.56 -1.88 9.30
C GLU A 24 10.91 -1.28 10.67
N PHE A 25 12.10 -0.68 10.80
CA PHE A 25 12.50 0.05 11.99
C PHE A 25 11.60 1.27 12.23
N TRP A 26 11.29 2.04 11.18
CA TRP A 26 10.34 3.15 11.28
C TRP A 26 8.91 2.68 11.54
N ALA A 27 8.46 1.61 10.88
CA ALA A 27 7.13 1.05 11.08
C ALA A 27 6.94 0.55 12.52
N GLY A 28 8.01 0.02 13.13
CA GLY A 28 7.99 -0.61 14.45
C GLY A 28 7.63 -2.10 14.42
N LEU A 29 7.53 -2.70 13.23
CA LEU A 29 7.19 -4.11 13.01
C LEU A 29 7.70 -4.60 11.64
N GLU A 30 7.85 -5.92 11.51
CA GLU A 30 8.16 -6.56 10.22
C GLU A 30 6.98 -6.44 9.26
N LEU A 31 7.22 -5.98 8.04
CA LEU A 31 6.18 -5.84 7.02
C LEU A 31 5.77 -7.20 6.41
N PRO A 32 4.55 -7.32 5.84
CA PRO A 32 4.09 -8.54 5.21
C PRO A 32 5.08 -9.06 4.15
N ARG A 33 5.36 -10.37 4.18
CA ARG A 33 6.30 -11.00 3.25
C ARG A 33 5.81 -10.96 1.80
N ASP A 34 4.51 -11.06 1.60
CA ASP A 34 3.89 -10.99 0.28
C ASP A 34 3.99 -9.57 -0.30
N TYR A 35 3.76 -8.53 0.52
CA TYR A 35 3.97 -7.13 0.15
C TYR A 35 5.42 -6.86 -0.28
N LYS A 36 6.40 -7.21 0.56
CA LYS A 36 7.83 -6.99 0.22
C LYS A 36 8.22 -7.69 -1.08
N ARG A 37 7.77 -8.93 -1.30
CA ARG A 37 8.01 -9.67 -2.55
C ARG A 37 7.35 -9.03 -3.76
N PHE A 38 6.14 -8.50 -3.60
CA PHE A 38 5.45 -7.80 -4.67
C PHE A 38 6.22 -6.51 -5.04
N VAL A 39 6.57 -5.70 -4.04
CA VAL A 39 7.34 -4.46 -4.26
C VAL A 39 8.70 -4.74 -4.89
N ASP A 40 9.44 -5.75 -4.41
CA ASP A 40 10.74 -6.14 -5.00
C ASP A 40 10.62 -6.53 -6.49
N GLY A 41 9.46 -7.05 -6.93
CA GLY A 41 9.26 -7.50 -8.31
C GLY A 41 8.55 -6.50 -9.23
N TYR A 42 7.72 -5.60 -8.67
CA TYR A 42 6.81 -4.73 -9.44
C TYR A 42 6.77 -3.29 -8.94
N GLY A 43 7.41 -2.97 -7.81
CA GLY A 43 7.38 -1.62 -7.23
C GLY A 43 8.12 -0.58 -8.07
N ASP A 44 7.92 0.68 -7.68
CA ASP A 44 8.26 1.88 -8.44
C ASP A 44 7.49 1.96 -9.75
N ALA A 45 6.18 1.76 -9.64
CA ALA A 45 5.29 1.60 -10.76
C ALA A 45 3.88 2.06 -10.44
N VAL A 46 3.13 2.34 -11.49
CA VAL A 46 1.69 2.44 -11.47
C VAL A 46 1.11 1.10 -11.91
N VAL A 47 0.37 0.45 -11.03
CA VAL A 47 -0.39 -0.77 -11.33
C VAL A 47 -1.87 -0.47 -11.44
N PHE A 48 -2.58 -1.31 -12.21
CA PHE A 48 -3.99 -1.08 -12.54
C PHE A 48 -4.22 0.33 -13.13
N ARG A 49 -3.20 0.95 -13.75
CA ARG A 49 -3.26 2.32 -14.30
C ARG A 49 -3.56 3.44 -13.29
N HIS A 50 -3.58 3.16 -11.98
CA HIS A 50 -3.96 4.18 -11.00
C HIS A 50 -3.40 4.02 -9.58
N LEU A 51 -2.83 2.85 -9.24
CA LEU A 51 -2.20 2.63 -7.94
C LEU A 51 -0.70 2.81 -8.08
N PHE A 52 -0.18 3.88 -7.49
CA PHE A 52 1.25 4.07 -7.39
C PHE A 52 1.79 3.23 -6.23
N ILE A 53 2.76 2.37 -6.54
CA ILE A 53 3.47 1.53 -5.57
C ILE A 53 4.93 1.95 -5.58
N ALA A 54 5.38 2.60 -4.50
CA ALA A 54 6.76 3.01 -4.36
C ALA A 54 7.69 1.81 -4.08
N HIS A 55 8.96 1.94 -4.47
CA HIS A 55 10.01 0.98 -4.13
C HIS A 55 10.98 1.60 -3.12
N PRO A 56 11.59 0.82 -2.20
CA PRO A 56 12.57 1.34 -1.24
C PRO A 56 13.71 2.14 -1.90
N GLU A 57 14.14 1.68 -3.08
CA GLU A 57 15.18 2.29 -3.91
C GLU A 57 14.60 2.85 -5.23
N GLY A 58 13.35 3.33 -5.19
CA GLY A 58 12.66 3.93 -6.32
C GLY A 58 13.01 5.40 -6.53
N ALA A 59 12.38 6.04 -7.53
CA ALA A 59 12.53 7.48 -7.78
C ALA A 59 12.07 8.31 -6.57
N ASP A 60 10.93 7.92 -6.00
CA ASP A 60 10.45 8.35 -4.69
C ASP A 60 10.63 7.19 -3.69
N PRO A 61 11.59 7.28 -2.76
CA PRO A 61 11.86 6.18 -1.83
C PRO A 61 10.62 5.83 -0.98
N LEU A 62 10.28 4.54 -0.93
CA LEU A 62 9.10 4.04 -0.23
C LEU A 62 8.98 4.56 1.20
N LEU A 63 10.07 4.60 1.98
CA LEU A 63 10.03 5.11 3.35
C LEU A 63 9.46 6.53 3.44
N LYS A 64 9.92 7.42 2.54
CA LYS A 64 9.46 8.80 2.49
C LYS A 64 7.97 8.87 2.14
N VAL A 65 7.55 8.12 1.12
CA VAL A 65 6.13 8.03 0.72
C VAL A 65 5.26 7.53 1.88
N MET A 66 5.66 6.45 2.56
CA MET A 66 4.91 5.93 3.71
C MET A 66 4.78 6.96 4.85
N GLN A 67 5.83 7.75 5.10
CA GLN A 67 5.82 8.79 6.13
C GLN A 67 4.88 9.95 5.78
N GLU A 68 4.95 10.45 4.55
CA GLU A 68 4.15 11.57 4.07
C GLU A 68 2.66 11.21 4.00
N GLU A 69 2.34 10.03 3.45
CA GLU A 69 0.96 9.53 3.37
C GLU A 69 0.39 9.23 4.77
N ARG A 70 1.20 8.75 5.72
CA ARG A 70 0.74 8.48 7.09
C ARG A 70 0.40 9.78 7.81
N GLN A 71 1.22 10.82 7.64
CA GLN A 71 0.91 12.15 8.20
C GLN A 71 -0.41 12.70 7.63
N THR A 72 -0.61 12.58 6.31
CA THR A 72 -1.82 13.04 5.64
C THR A 72 -3.07 12.28 6.12
N PHE A 73 -2.97 10.95 6.21
CA PHE A 73 -4.05 10.09 6.70
C PHE A 73 -4.45 10.44 8.14
N LEU A 74 -3.48 10.54 9.06
CA LEU A 74 -3.75 10.86 10.46
C LEU A 74 -4.34 12.27 10.64
N ALA A 75 -3.86 13.27 9.88
CA ALA A 75 -4.43 14.61 9.91
C ALA A 75 -5.89 14.65 9.42
N GLY A 76 -6.24 13.80 8.44
CA GLY A 76 -7.62 13.62 7.98
C GLY A 76 -8.52 13.04 9.06
N GLU A 77 -8.05 12.02 9.77
CA GLU A 77 -8.78 11.40 10.89
C GLU A 77 -8.98 12.37 12.06
N GLU A 78 -7.97 13.19 12.37
CA GLU A 78 -8.07 14.24 13.39
C GLU A 78 -9.11 15.31 13.02
N GLY A 79 -9.15 15.75 11.76
CA GLY A 79 -10.12 16.73 11.29
C GLY A 79 -11.55 16.20 11.15
N ALA A 80 -11.71 14.88 11.01
CA ALA A 80 -13.01 14.21 10.95
C ALA A 80 -13.59 13.91 12.35
N SER A 81 -12.76 13.92 13.40
CA SER A 81 -13.14 13.65 14.78
C SER A 81 -13.31 14.95 15.58
N ASP A 82 -14.50 15.19 16.14
CA ASP A 82 -14.74 16.26 17.13
C ASP A 82 -14.03 15.99 18.49
N VAL A 83 -13.35 14.84 18.62
CA VAL A 83 -12.60 14.43 19.81
C VAL A 83 -11.11 14.51 19.50
N ALA A 84 -10.33 15.12 20.40
CA ALA A 84 -8.87 15.23 20.31
C ALA A 84 -8.22 13.86 19.99
N PRO A 85 -7.11 13.84 19.22
CA PRO A 85 -6.48 12.61 18.76
C PRO A 85 -6.07 11.81 19.98
N SER A 86 -6.81 10.75 20.23
CA SER A 86 -6.36 9.72 21.13
C SER A 86 -6.26 8.46 20.31
N GLU A 87 -5.43 7.57 20.80
CA GLU A 87 -5.16 6.23 20.35
C GLU A 87 -6.43 5.32 20.28
N SER A 88 -7.63 5.90 20.26
CA SER A 88 -8.93 5.26 20.41
C SER A 88 -9.44 4.56 19.15
N SER A 89 -8.99 4.96 17.95
CA SER A 89 -9.42 4.30 16.70
C SER A 89 -8.56 3.09 16.31
N GLY A 90 -7.42 2.83 16.96
CA GLY A 90 -6.46 1.79 16.55
C GLY A 90 -5.77 2.02 15.19
N MET A 91 -6.30 2.93 14.37
CA MET A 91 -5.81 3.30 13.03
C MET A 91 -4.45 3.99 13.03
N GLY A 92 -3.97 4.46 14.19
CA GLY A 92 -2.61 5.00 14.34
C GLY A 92 -1.50 4.01 13.94
N GLY A 93 -1.78 2.71 13.97
CA GLY A 93 -0.86 1.66 13.53
C GLY A 93 -0.91 1.35 12.04
N PHE A 94 -1.83 1.93 11.27
CA PHE A 94 -1.97 1.62 9.84
C PHE A 94 -0.82 2.23 9.04
N LEU A 95 -0.33 1.50 8.04
CA LEU A 95 0.85 1.88 7.27
C LEU A 95 0.49 2.04 5.79
N PRO A 96 0.63 3.22 5.17
CA PRO A 96 0.41 3.38 3.74
C PRO A 96 1.35 2.49 2.93
N TRP A 97 0.86 1.89 1.85
CA TRP A 97 1.68 1.06 0.95
C TRP A 97 1.49 1.38 -0.52
N ALA A 98 0.37 2.02 -0.86
CA ALA A 98 0.11 2.57 -2.18
C ALA A 98 -0.81 3.78 -2.04
N TYR A 99 -0.74 4.70 -3.00
CA TYR A 99 -1.71 5.79 -3.11
C TYR A 99 -2.25 5.86 -4.53
N HIS A 100 -3.46 6.41 -4.63
CA HIS A 100 -4.20 6.49 -5.88
C HIS A 100 -3.93 7.83 -6.56
N ASP A 101 -3.41 7.82 -7.79
CA ASP A 101 -3.12 9.06 -8.55
C ASP A 101 -4.37 9.75 -9.14
N PHE A 102 -5.50 9.04 -9.19
CA PHE A 102 -6.76 9.52 -9.77
C PHE A 102 -7.72 10.12 -8.73
N ASN A 103 -8.02 9.41 -7.64
CA ASN A 103 -8.95 9.88 -6.60
C ASN A 103 -8.28 10.32 -5.30
N GLY A 104 -6.98 10.03 -5.13
CA GLY A 104 -6.24 10.34 -3.90
C GLY A 104 -6.60 9.45 -2.71
N ASP A 105 -7.25 8.31 -2.93
CA ASP A 105 -7.45 7.29 -1.91
C ASP A 105 -6.10 6.70 -1.46
N VAL A 106 -6.00 6.36 -0.19
CA VAL A 106 -4.77 5.80 0.39
C VAL A 106 -5.00 4.33 0.73
N CYS A 107 -4.10 3.47 0.24
CA CYS A 107 -4.11 2.06 0.57
C CYS A 107 -3.19 1.82 1.77
N LEU A 108 -3.72 1.14 2.78
CA LEU A 108 -3.12 0.98 4.10
C LEU A 108 -2.93 -0.51 4.39
N LEU A 109 -1.84 -0.85 5.06
CA LEU A 109 -1.62 -2.13 5.71
C LEU A 109 -2.17 -2.02 7.12
N VAL A 110 -2.98 -3.00 7.49
CA VAL A 110 -3.55 -3.16 8.82
C VAL A 110 -2.74 -4.22 9.55
N PRO A 111 -1.97 -3.84 10.60
CA PRO A 111 -1.18 -4.80 11.36
C PRO A 111 -2.05 -5.85 12.07
N PRO A 112 -1.52 -7.06 12.31
CA PRO A 112 -2.13 -8.01 13.22
C PRO A 112 -2.39 -7.41 14.60
N SER A 113 -3.51 -7.79 15.19
CA SER A 113 -3.99 -7.37 16.51
C SER A 113 -4.44 -8.58 17.34
N ALA A 114 -4.92 -8.34 18.56
CA ALA A 114 -5.47 -9.41 19.40
C ALA A 114 -6.69 -10.11 18.77
N ASP A 115 -7.45 -9.38 17.94
CA ASP A 115 -8.69 -9.86 17.31
C ASP A 115 -8.47 -10.43 15.91
N ASN A 116 -7.35 -10.10 15.26
CA ASN A 116 -6.96 -10.65 13.97
C ASN A 116 -5.45 -10.87 13.91
N LEU A 117 -5.03 -12.13 13.82
CA LEU A 117 -3.61 -12.49 13.82
C LEU A 117 -2.95 -12.34 12.44
N ASP A 118 -3.73 -12.08 11.40
CA ASP A 118 -3.26 -11.90 10.03
C ASP A 118 -3.24 -10.42 9.63
N TRP A 119 -2.36 -10.10 8.68
CA TRP A 119 -2.38 -8.79 8.04
C TRP A 119 -3.66 -8.61 7.23
N SER A 120 -4.10 -7.36 7.11
CA SER A 120 -5.21 -6.99 6.22
C SER A 120 -4.85 -5.75 5.41
N VAL A 121 -5.61 -5.47 4.36
CA VAL A 121 -5.51 -4.23 3.58
C VAL A 121 -6.69 -3.34 3.95
N ALA A 122 -6.47 -2.04 4.04
CA ALA A 122 -7.56 -1.08 4.12
C ALA A 122 -7.44 -0.03 3.01
N VAL A 123 -8.57 0.52 2.60
CA VAL A 123 -8.65 1.67 1.71
C VAL A 123 -9.34 2.80 2.47
N SER A 124 -8.61 3.91 2.66
CA SER A 124 -9.19 5.15 3.15
C SER A 124 -9.64 5.97 1.95
N PHE A 125 -10.95 6.22 1.86
CA PHE A 125 -11.52 6.98 0.76
C PHE A 125 -11.37 8.48 1.00
N ARG A 126 -10.82 9.22 0.04
CA ARG A 126 -10.60 10.66 0.24
C ARG A 126 -11.90 11.48 0.19
N GLN A 127 -12.87 11.01 -0.59
CA GLN A 127 -14.12 11.72 -0.82
C GLN A 127 -15.22 11.40 0.19
N CYS A 128 -14.98 10.45 1.10
CA CYS A 128 -15.91 10.04 2.14
C CYS A 128 -15.11 9.55 3.35
N PRO A 129 -15.45 9.95 4.59
CA PRO A 129 -14.73 9.55 5.81
C PRO A 129 -15.04 8.10 6.18
N GLU A 130 -14.67 7.18 5.29
CA GLU A 130 -14.88 5.75 5.39
C GLU A 130 -13.53 5.07 5.14
N VAL A 131 -13.23 4.09 5.99
CA VAL A 131 -12.10 3.18 5.81
C VAL A 131 -12.68 1.78 5.67
N GLN A 132 -12.48 1.17 4.50
CA GLN A 132 -12.93 -0.19 4.25
C GLN A 132 -11.76 -1.17 4.43
N ILE A 133 -11.98 -2.21 5.25
CA ILE A 133 -10.98 -3.26 5.50
C ILE A 133 -11.29 -4.49 4.64
N PHE A 134 -10.26 -5.02 4.02
CA PHE A 134 -10.25 -6.22 3.19
C PHE A 134 -9.38 -7.27 3.89
N PRO A 135 -9.91 -8.46 4.22
CA PRO A 135 -9.12 -9.52 4.80
C PRO A 135 -8.08 -10.02 3.77
N GLY A 136 -6.91 -10.43 4.26
CA GLY A 136 -5.84 -10.95 3.42
C GLY A 136 -4.72 -9.93 3.13
N GLY A 137 -3.63 -10.44 2.58
CA GLY A 137 -2.44 -9.65 2.27
C GLY A 137 -2.58 -8.82 1.00
N VAL A 138 -1.58 -7.98 0.71
CA VAL A 138 -1.54 -7.13 -0.50
C VAL A 138 -1.68 -7.95 -1.77
N THR A 139 -1.02 -9.10 -1.85
CA THR A 139 -1.07 -9.91 -3.08
C THR A 139 -2.46 -10.48 -3.34
N GLU A 140 -3.19 -10.85 -2.28
CA GLU A 140 -4.57 -11.35 -2.37
C GLU A 140 -5.52 -10.22 -2.78
N PHE A 141 -5.41 -9.05 -2.15
CA PHE A 141 -6.15 -7.86 -2.54
C PHE A 141 -5.96 -7.51 -4.01
N LEU A 142 -4.70 -7.48 -4.50
CA LEU A 142 -4.41 -7.21 -5.92
C LEU A 142 -4.92 -8.33 -6.85
N GLN A 143 -4.98 -9.58 -6.40
CA GLN A 143 -5.58 -10.67 -7.17
C GLN A 143 -7.09 -10.49 -7.33
N ASP A 144 -7.77 -10.07 -6.27
CA ASP A 144 -9.20 -9.76 -6.28
C ASP A 144 -9.50 -8.60 -7.24
N LEU A 145 -8.69 -7.52 -7.22
CA LEU A 145 -8.79 -6.44 -8.20
C LEU A 145 -8.69 -6.98 -9.64
N ALA A 146 -7.72 -7.86 -9.90
CA ALA A 146 -7.53 -8.43 -11.23
C ALA A 146 -8.66 -9.39 -11.66
N GLN A 147 -9.45 -9.90 -10.71
CA GLN A 147 -10.67 -10.67 -10.98
C GLN A 147 -11.92 -9.79 -11.15
N GLY A 148 -11.80 -8.47 -10.92
CA GLY A 148 -12.90 -7.52 -11.09
C GLY A 148 -13.55 -7.04 -9.78
N GLU A 149 -13.02 -7.46 -8.63
CA GLU A 149 -13.53 -7.11 -7.30
C GLU A 149 -12.83 -5.84 -6.79
N PHE A 150 -13.32 -4.67 -7.23
CA PHE A 150 -12.75 -3.37 -6.87
C PHE A 150 -13.45 -2.72 -5.67
N PRO A 151 -12.71 -1.96 -4.84
CA PRO A 151 -13.30 -1.00 -3.92
C PRO A 151 -14.30 -0.07 -4.61
N ARG A 152 -15.27 0.42 -3.84
CA ARG A 152 -16.34 1.26 -4.38
C ARG A 152 -15.75 2.52 -5.02
N GLY A 153 -16.15 2.82 -6.25
CA GLY A 153 -15.77 4.05 -6.95
C GLY A 153 -14.41 3.98 -7.67
N TRP A 154 -13.65 2.90 -7.48
CA TRP A 154 -12.41 2.69 -8.22
C TRP A 154 -12.68 2.34 -9.70
N PRO A 155 -11.79 2.76 -10.61
CA PRO A 155 -11.91 2.42 -12.02
C PRO A 155 -11.68 0.90 -12.21
N ARG A 156 -12.61 0.26 -12.92
CA ARG A 156 -12.53 -1.18 -13.23
C ARG A 156 -11.63 -1.41 -14.45
N VAL A 157 -10.36 -1.65 -14.19
CA VAL A 157 -9.34 -1.86 -15.22
C VAL A 157 -8.57 -3.13 -14.92
N GLY A 158 -8.14 -3.85 -15.95
CA GLY A 158 -7.31 -5.04 -15.77
C GLY A 158 -5.97 -4.69 -15.14
N PHE A 159 -5.26 -5.72 -14.66
CA PHE A 159 -3.88 -5.55 -14.25
C PHE A 159 -3.07 -5.05 -15.45
N ASP A 160 -2.45 -3.89 -15.26
CA ASP A 160 -1.54 -3.23 -16.18
C ASP A 160 -0.42 -2.66 -15.33
N TRP A 161 0.81 -2.86 -15.75
CA TRP A 161 1.99 -2.41 -15.04
C TRP A 161 2.70 -1.38 -15.92
N ALA A 162 2.96 -0.20 -15.36
CA ALA A 162 3.74 0.83 -16.01
C ALA A 162 4.78 1.37 -15.01
N SER A 163 6.04 1.41 -15.43
CA SER A 163 7.11 1.99 -14.63
C SER A 163 6.80 3.45 -14.26
N ALA A 164 7.08 3.82 -13.02
CA ALA A 164 6.99 5.20 -12.56
C ALA A 164 7.96 6.10 -13.34
N GLU A 165 7.59 7.36 -13.55
CA GLU A 165 8.47 8.34 -14.19
C GLU A 165 9.77 8.47 -13.40
N GLY A 166 10.91 8.33 -14.08
CA GLY A 166 12.23 8.41 -13.44
C GLY A 166 12.66 7.14 -12.68
N SER A 167 11.89 6.05 -12.74
CA SER A 167 12.26 4.78 -12.11
C SER A 167 13.62 4.28 -12.62
N PRO A 168 14.53 3.87 -11.73
CA PRO A 168 15.86 3.43 -12.15
C PRO A 168 15.87 2.00 -12.73
N LEU A 169 14.72 1.27 -12.74
CA LEU A 169 14.54 -0.11 -13.24
C LEU A 169 15.85 -0.93 -13.26
N ILE A 170 16.47 -1.06 -12.09
CA ILE A 170 17.83 -1.61 -11.92
C ILE A 170 17.83 -3.12 -11.74
#